data_AF-A0AAE5CP92-F1
#
_entry.id   AF-A0AAE5CP92-F1
#
_cell.length_a   1.000
_cell.length_b   1.000
_cell.length_c   1.000
_cell.angle_alpha   90.00
_cell.angle_beta   90.00
_cell.angle_gamma   90.00
#
_symmetry.space_group_name_H-M   'P 1'
#
loop_
_entity.id
_entity.type
_entity.pdbx_description
1 polymer ?
#
loop_
_entity_poly.entity_id
_entity_poly.type
_entity_poly.pdbx_seq_one_letter_code
_entity_poly.pdbx_strand_id
1 'polypeptide(L)'
;MGRHLHRGVRALAVPLIALLVGWTVLFLVNAYRYRDEFVFVTIEESSSQALAALPLGWERLTGIFVDCENRCLELKEKPRLWGVSLGAYYSASSQGIEFEESMDFSRTGKAAIPLRRPVSLAGRDLSGNVIELIDNSARVVRGNLVIEGTGRSGIVRFRYGGERFSLAPGESWAEILALVDGTPVRVDEGSWENAVQEYLASGVPVTRVAVSNRGFWPKEGVCAGEDQGGEVW
;
A
#
# COMPACT_ATOMS: atom_id res chain seq x y z
N MET A 1 36.23 -41.81 -28.02
CA MET A 1 36.00 -40.78 -26.98
C MET A 1 34.59 -40.24 -27.14
N GLY A 2 33.71 -40.38 -26.13
CA GLY A 2 32.33 -39.85 -26.26
C GLY A 2 31.31 -40.36 -25.23
N ARG A 3 31.61 -41.42 -24.46
CA ARG A 3 30.62 -42.03 -23.53
C ARG A 3 30.64 -41.50 -22.09
N HIS A 4 31.59 -40.65 -21.72
CA HIS A 4 31.69 -40.14 -20.34
C HIS A 4 30.92 -38.82 -20.07
N LEU A 5 30.56 -38.03 -21.10
CA LEU A 5 29.79 -36.79 -20.88
C LEU A 5 28.30 -37.03 -20.57
N HIS A 6 27.70 -38.12 -21.06
CA HIS A 6 26.26 -38.34 -20.91
C HIS A 6 25.78 -38.74 -19.51
N ARG A 7 26.67 -39.27 -18.65
CA ARG A 7 26.29 -39.68 -17.28
C ARG A 7 26.21 -38.51 -16.29
N GLY A 8 27.11 -37.54 -16.40
CA GLY A 8 27.11 -36.34 -15.52
C GLY A 8 25.89 -35.43 -15.75
N VAL A 9 25.48 -35.25 -17.01
CA VAL A 9 24.33 -34.40 -17.38
C VAL A 9 23.00 -34.99 -16.86
N ARG A 10 22.85 -36.33 -16.86
CA ARG A 10 21.64 -36.99 -16.33
C ARG A 10 21.54 -36.92 -14.81
N ALA A 11 22.67 -36.96 -14.09
CA ALA A 11 22.70 -36.88 -12.63
C ALA A 11 22.29 -35.49 -12.10
N LEU A 12 22.53 -34.43 -12.87
CA LEU A 12 22.11 -33.06 -12.56
C LEU A 12 20.72 -32.71 -13.12
N ALA A 13 20.28 -33.35 -14.20
CA ALA A 13 18.96 -33.08 -14.79
C ALA A 13 17.79 -33.53 -13.88
N VAL A 14 17.91 -34.67 -13.21
CA VAL A 14 16.85 -35.20 -12.33
C VAL A 14 16.53 -34.27 -11.14
N PRO A 15 17.51 -33.78 -10.35
CA PRO A 15 17.21 -32.84 -9.27
C PRO A 15 16.71 -31.48 -9.78
N LEU A 16 17.19 -31.02 -10.94
CA LEU A 16 16.72 -29.77 -11.55
C LEU A 16 15.25 -29.87 -11.99
N ILE A 17 14.87 -30.98 -12.62
CA ILE A 17 13.49 -31.26 -13.02
C ILE A 17 12.60 -31.41 -11.79
N ALA A 18 13.05 -32.13 -10.74
CA ALA A 18 12.29 -32.26 -9.50
C ALA A 18 12.07 -30.90 -8.81
N LEU A 19 13.06 -30.02 -8.83
CA LEU A 19 12.95 -28.65 -8.30
C LEU A 19 11.99 -27.80 -9.13
N LEU A 20 12.07 -27.87 -10.45
CA LEU A 20 11.13 -27.22 -11.37
C LEU A 20 9.70 -27.70 -11.13
N VAL A 21 9.46 -29.01 -11.09
CA VAL A 21 8.15 -29.60 -10.82
C VAL A 21 7.64 -29.18 -9.45
N GLY A 22 8.49 -29.23 -8.41
CA GLY A 22 8.13 -28.79 -7.06
C GLY A 22 7.72 -27.31 -7.02
N TRP A 23 8.45 -26.44 -7.73
CA TRP A 23 8.11 -25.02 -7.88
C TRP A 23 6.80 -24.82 -8.65
N THR A 24 6.59 -25.54 -9.75
CA THR A 24 5.35 -25.48 -10.53
C THR A 24 4.14 -25.92 -9.70
N VAL A 25 4.26 -27.02 -8.96
CA VAL A 25 3.19 -27.51 -8.07
C VAL A 25 2.89 -26.48 -6.98
N LEU A 26 3.91 -25.92 -6.32
CA LEU A 26 3.71 -24.89 -5.29
C LEU A 26 3.00 -23.65 -5.85
N PHE A 27 3.42 -23.21 -7.04
CA PHE A 27 2.79 -22.10 -7.75
C PHE A 27 1.32 -22.39 -8.10
N LEU A 28 1.04 -23.57 -8.66
CA LEU A 28 -0.33 -23.99 -9.01
C LEU A 28 -1.23 -24.09 -7.77
N VAL A 29 -0.72 -24.63 -6.66
CA VAL A 29 -1.46 -24.68 -5.39
C VAL A 29 -1.78 -23.26 -4.90
N ASN A 30 -0.83 -22.34 -4.99
CA ASN A 30 -1.07 -20.95 -4.59
C ASN A 30 -2.06 -20.24 -5.52
N ALA A 31 -1.93 -20.43 -6.83
CA ALA A 31 -2.82 -19.85 -7.82
C ALA A 31 -4.26 -20.41 -7.72
N TYR A 32 -4.40 -21.69 -7.39
CA TYR A 32 -5.70 -22.31 -7.14
C TYR A 32 -6.33 -21.83 -5.84
N ARG A 33 -5.52 -21.64 -4.79
CA ARG A 33 -5.99 -21.14 -3.49
C ARG A 33 -6.59 -19.74 -3.62
N TYR A 34 -5.86 -18.85 -4.30
CA TYR A 34 -6.30 -17.50 -4.58
C TYR A 34 -6.91 -17.46 -5.98
N ARG A 35 -7.75 -18.42 -6.34
CA ARG A 35 -8.38 -18.42 -7.66
C ARG A 35 -9.40 -17.30 -7.74
N ASP A 36 -10.32 -17.29 -6.78
CA ASP A 36 -11.51 -16.44 -6.78
C ASP A 36 -11.36 -15.22 -5.85
N GLU A 37 -10.43 -15.27 -4.90
CA GLU A 37 -10.21 -14.22 -3.91
C GLU A 37 -8.72 -13.85 -3.76
N PHE A 38 -8.45 -12.71 -3.15
CA PHE A 38 -7.12 -12.25 -2.72
C PHE A 38 -7.22 -11.59 -1.33
N VAL A 39 -6.13 -11.46 -0.59
CA VAL A 39 -6.14 -10.70 0.67
C VAL A 39 -6.03 -9.22 0.36
N PHE A 40 -6.92 -8.39 0.90
CA PHE A 40 -6.89 -6.95 0.69
C PHE A 40 -6.41 -6.22 1.94
N VAL A 41 -5.49 -5.28 1.74
CA VAL A 41 -4.93 -4.44 2.81
C VAL A 41 -5.06 -2.98 2.41
N THR A 42 -5.53 -2.14 3.32
CA THR A 42 -5.54 -0.68 3.16
C THR A 42 -4.44 -0.07 4.03
N ILE A 43 -3.67 0.84 3.45
CA ILE A 43 -2.59 1.58 4.09
C ILE A 43 -2.92 3.07 3.95
N GLU A 44 -3.11 3.75 5.07
CA GLU A 44 -3.49 5.17 5.11
C GLU A 44 -2.35 5.96 5.74
N GLU A 45 -1.86 6.97 5.03
CA GLU A 45 -1.02 8.05 5.57
C GLU A 45 -1.87 9.31 5.74
N SER A 46 -1.91 9.87 6.94
CA SER A 46 -2.62 11.11 7.23
C SER A 46 -1.67 12.10 7.91
N SER A 47 -1.21 13.10 7.17
CA SER A 47 -0.38 14.18 7.71
C SER A 47 -1.24 15.39 8.10
N SER A 48 -0.84 16.14 9.12
CA SER A 48 -1.52 17.37 9.51
C SER A 48 -1.12 18.59 8.67
N GLN A 49 0.08 18.56 8.10
CA GLN A 49 0.72 19.74 7.50
C GLN A 49 1.43 19.45 6.17
N ALA A 50 1.27 18.25 5.58
CA ALA A 50 1.88 17.95 4.29
C ALA A 50 1.31 18.80 3.15
N LEU A 51 0.11 19.35 3.30
CA LEU A 51 -0.46 20.28 2.31
C LEU A 51 -0.02 21.72 2.63
N ALA A 52 0.85 22.29 1.78
CA ALA A 52 1.40 23.63 1.93
C ALA A 52 0.44 24.73 1.44
N ALA A 53 -0.46 24.42 0.50
CA ALA A 53 -1.45 25.34 -0.03
C ALA A 53 -2.71 24.60 -0.48
N LEU A 54 -3.86 25.28 -0.42
CA LEU A 54 -5.12 24.71 -0.90
C LEU A 54 -5.09 24.60 -2.43
N PRO A 55 -5.38 23.42 -3.00
CA PRO A 55 -5.51 23.29 -4.45
C PRO A 55 -6.80 23.99 -4.92
N LEU A 56 -6.66 24.98 -5.81
CA LEU A 56 -7.80 25.61 -6.47
C LEU A 56 -8.25 24.77 -7.66
N GLY A 57 -9.53 24.40 -7.71
CA GLY A 57 -10.10 23.62 -8.83
C GLY A 57 -9.68 22.15 -8.84
N TRP A 58 -9.49 21.55 -7.67
CA TRP A 58 -9.07 20.17 -7.54
C TRP A 58 -10.18 19.19 -7.92
N GLU A 59 -10.02 18.51 -9.05
CA GLU A 59 -10.72 17.24 -9.27
C GLU A 59 -10.05 16.16 -8.41
N ARG A 60 -10.84 15.20 -7.89
CA ARG A 60 -10.29 14.04 -7.15
C ARG A 60 -9.10 13.47 -7.92
N LEU A 61 -8.02 13.15 -7.21
CA LEU A 61 -6.78 12.63 -7.80
C LEU A 61 -6.92 11.30 -8.55
N THR A 62 -8.10 10.68 -8.50
CA THR A 62 -8.18 9.27 -8.18
C THR A 62 -9.29 8.59 -8.95
N GLY A 63 -8.87 7.54 -9.68
CA GLY A 63 -9.74 6.59 -10.38
C GLY A 63 -9.84 5.26 -9.62
N ILE A 64 -9.54 5.26 -8.31
CA ILE A 64 -9.66 4.10 -7.44
C ILE A 64 -10.77 4.35 -6.44
N PHE A 65 -11.81 3.53 -6.48
CA PHE A 65 -12.88 3.57 -5.48
C PHE A 65 -12.89 2.26 -4.69
N VAL A 66 -12.83 2.38 -3.36
CA VAL A 66 -12.79 1.24 -2.44
C VAL A 66 -14.04 1.24 -1.58
N ASP A 67 -14.93 0.29 -1.82
CA ASP A 67 -16.07 0.02 -0.95
C ASP A 67 -15.76 -1.17 -0.04
N CYS A 68 -15.44 -0.88 1.22
CA CYS A 68 -15.11 -1.90 2.19
C CYS A 68 -16.32 -2.73 2.65
N GLU A 69 -17.52 -2.18 2.57
CA GLU A 69 -18.75 -2.86 3.00
C GLU A 69 -19.18 -3.89 1.95
N ASN A 70 -19.24 -3.46 0.69
CA ASN A 70 -19.60 -4.31 -0.43
C ASN A 70 -18.40 -5.11 -1.00
N ARG A 71 -17.19 -4.88 -0.48
CA ARG A 71 -15.92 -5.46 -0.97
C ARG A 71 -15.73 -5.25 -2.47
N CYS A 72 -15.99 -4.02 -2.91
CA CYS A 72 -15.88 -3.60 -4.29
C CYS A 72 -14.65 -2.71 -4.47
N LEU A 73 -13.89 -2.94 -5.53
CA LEU A 73 -12.75 -2.13 -5.94
C LEU A 73 -12.96 -1.72 -7.39
N GLU A 74 -13.22 -0.44 -7.60
CA GLU A 74 -13.22 0.17 -8.91
C GLU A 74 -11.83 0.72 -9.19
N LEU A 75 -11.30 0.45 -10.38
CA LEU A 75 -10.02 0.95 -10.84
C LEU A 75 -10.20 1.56 -12.22
N LYS A 76 -9.36 2.52 -12.60
CA LYS A 76 -9.35 3.03 -13.97
C LYS A 76 -9.29 1.94 -15.05
N GLU A 77 -8.49 0.89 -14.81
CA GLU A 77 -8.40 -0.25 -15.71
C GLU A 77 -8.50 -1.57 -14.93
N LYS A 78 -9.19 -2.56 -15.50
CA LYS A 78 -9.34 -3.87 -14.85
C LYS A 78 -8.04 -4.69 -14.93
N PRO A 79 -7.40 -5.00 -13.79
CA PRO A 79 -6.15 -5.73 -13.77
C PRO A 79 -6.34 -7.23 -14.03
N ARG A 80 -5.26 -7.89 -14.45
CA ARG A 80 -5.23 -9.37 -14.55
C ARG A 80 -4.97 -9.98 -13.17
N LEU A 81 -6.04 -10.42 -12.52
CA LEU A 81 -5.99 -10.95 -11.14
C LEU A 81 -5.64 -12.44 -11.01
N TRP A 82 -5.33 -13.14 -12.11
CA TRP A 82 -4.97 -14.56 -12.01
C TRP A 82 -3.71 -14.77 -11.15
N GLY A 83 -3.84 -15.66 -10.15
CA GLY A 83 -2.78 -15.97 -9.18
C GLY A 83 -2.42 -14.84 -8.21
N VAL A 84 -3.14 -13.71 -8.22
CA VAL A 84 -2.95 -12.63 -7.25
C VAL A 84 -3.44 -13.08 -5.89
N SER A 85 -2.58 -12.93 -4.88
CA SER A 85 -2.84 -13.32 -3.50
C SER A 85 -2.99 -12.12 -2.55
N LEU A 86 -2.52 -10.94 -2.97
CA LEU A 86 -2.54 -9.71 -2.20
C LEU A 86 -2.91 -8.54 -3.11
N GLY A 87 -3.80 -7.68 -2.61
CA GLY A 87 -4.04 -6.33 -3.11
C GLY A 87 -3.75 -5.34 -1.98
N ALA A 88 -2.86 -4.38 -2.22
CA ALA A 88 -2.47 -3.36 -1.27
C ALA A 88 -2.87 -1.99 -1.81
N TYR A 89 -3.87 -1.39 -1.18
CA TYR A 89 -4.30 -0.02 -1.46
C TYR A 89 -3.57 0.93 -0.51
N TYR A 90 -2.92 1.94 -1.06
CA TYR A 90 -2.27 3.00 -0.30
C TYR A 90 -2.89 4.33 -0.66
N SER A 91 -3.21 5.13 0.35
CA SER A 91 -3.58 6.54 0.20
C SER A 91 -2.82 7.42 1.17
N ALA A 92 -2.51 8.64 0.73
CA ALA A 92 -1.95 9.69 1.55
C ALA A 92 -2.81 10.94 1.48
N SER A 93 -3.08 11.52 2.65
CA SER A 93 -3.95 12.68 2.79
C SER A 93 -3.39 13.68 3.78
N SER A 94 -3.77 14.95 3.60
CA SER A 94 -3.51 16.01 4.55
C SER A 94 -4.72 16.92 4.63
N GLN A 95 -5.18 17.21 5.85
CA GLN A 95 -6.35 18.07 6.10
C GLN A 95 -7.62 17.63 5.34
N GLY A 96 -7.79 16.31 5.16
CA GLY A 96 -8.92 15.73 4.43
C GLY A 96 -8.78 15.76 2.90
N ILE A 97 -7.69 16.30 2.37
CA ILE A 97 -7.38 16.31 0.94
C ILE A 97 -6.39 15.16 0.68
N GLU A 98 -6.84 14.18 -0.11
CA GLU A 98 -5.99 13.12 -0.62
C GLU A 98 -5.05 13.70 -1.68
N PHE A 99 -3.77 13.37 -1.59
CA PHE A 99 -2.72 13.89 -2.47
C PHE A 99 -1.89 12.80 -3.19
N GLU A 100 -2.06 11.54 -2.80
CA GLU A 100 -1.40 10.39 -3.42
C GLU A 100 -2.28 9.15 -3.18
N GLU A 101 -2.42 8.31 -4.21
CA GLU A 101 -2.99 6.99 -4.06
C GLU A 101 -2.24 5.96 -4.93
N SER A 102 -2.36 4.69 -4.58
CA SER A 102 -1.91 3.60 -5.45
C SER A 102 -2.58 2.28 -5.09
N MET A 103 -2.67 1.38 -6.06
CA MET A 103 -3.09 0.00 -5.86
C MET A 103 -2.08 -0.97 -6.44
N ASP A 104 -1.52 -1.81 -5.57
CA ASP A 104 -0.56 -2.85 -5.95
C ASP A 104 -1.16 -4.24 -5.81
N PHE A 105 -1.11 -5.03 -6.89
CA PHE A 105 -1.49 -6.44 -6.86
C PHE A 105 -0.26 -7.35 -6.91
N SER A 106 -0.17 -8.29 -5.97
CA SER A 106 0.96 -9.21 -5.85
C SER A 106 0.54 -10.68 -5.87
N ARG A 107 1.25 -11.46 -6.70
CA ARG A 107 1.11 -12.94 -6.76
C ARG A 107 1.93 -13.67 -5.70
N THR A 108 2.91 -12.98 -5.11
CA THR A 108 3.79 -13.55 -4.09
C THR A 108 3.32 -13.25 -2.67
N GLY A 109 2.26 -12.42 -2.54
CA GLY A 109 1.79 -11.92 -1.24
C GLY A 109 2.73 -10.91 -0.61
N LYS A 110 3.62 -10.30 -1.40
CA LYS A 110 4.61 -9.31 -0.95
C LYS A 110 4.46 -8.00 -1.69
N ALA A 111 4.66 -6.89 -1.00
CA ALA A 111 4.65 -5.54 -1.56
C ALA A 111 5.53 -4.62 -0.71
N ALA A 112 5.94 -3.49 -1.27
CA ALA A 112 6.67 -2.45 -0.54
C ALA A 112 6.03 -1.10 -0.85
N ILE A 113 5.44 -0.48 0.17
CA ILE A 113 4.79 0.82 0.07
C ILE A 113 5.85 1.90 0.38
N PRO A 114 6.23 2.73 -0.60
CA PRO A 114 7.37 3.62 -0.48
C PRO A 114 6.99 4.92 0.25
N LEU A 115 6.60 4.83 1.52
CA LEU A 115 6.14 5.97 2.33
C LEU A 115 7.16 7.14 2.38
N ARG A 116 8.47 6.85 2.31
CA ARG A 116 9.52 7.87 2.28
C ARG A 116 9.72 8.56 0.93
N ARG A 117 9.08 8.06 -0.14
CA ARG A 117 9.22 8.67 -1.46
C ARG A 117 8.62 10.08 -1.40
N PRO A 118 9.35 11.11 -1.84
CA PRO A 118 8.77 12.43 -2.01
C PRO A 118 7.58 12.35 -2.98
N VAL A 119 6.46 12.91 -2.57
CA VAL A 119 5.29 13.11 -3.43
C VAL A 119 5.41 14.51 -4.04
N SER A 120 5.14 14.64 -5.34
CA SER A 120 5.11 15.93 -5.99
C SER A 120 3.72 16.17 -6.56
N LEU A 121 3.16 17.32 -6.21
CA LEU A 121 1.85 17.75 -6.62
C LEU A 121 1.92 19.23 -7.00
N ALA A 122 1.98 19.49 -8.30
CA ALA A 122 1.96 20.85 -8.80
C ALA A 122 0.51 21.38 -8.84
N GLY A 123 0.29 22.56 -8.29
CA GLY A 123 -0.98 23.28 -8.34
C GLY A 123 -0.80 24.74 -8.70
N ARG A 124 -1.89 25.49 -8.78
CA ARG A 124 -1.84 26.94 -8.98
C ARG A 124 -2.18 27.67 -7.69
N ASP A 125 -1.41 28.71 -7.39
CA ASP A 125 -1.76 29.67 -6.33
C ASP A 125 -2.84 30.66 -6.79
N LEU A 126 -3.28 31.54 -5.89
CA LEU A 126 -4.25 32.61 -6.19
C LEU A 126 -3.73 33.63 -7.22
N SER A 127 -2.43 33.68 -7.46
CA SER A 127 -1.78 34.54 -8.46
C SER A 127 -1.61 33.83 -9.81
N GLY A 128 -2.03 32.56 -9.93
CA GLY A 128 -1.92 31.74 -11.13
C GLY A 128 -0.55 31.07 -11.32
N ASN A 129 0.40 31.23 -10.39
CA ASN A 129 1.72 30.61 -10.47
C ASN A 129 1.66 29.13 -10.15
N VAL A 130 2.48 28.33 -10.82
CA VAL A 130 2.63 26.90 -10.49
C VAL A 130 3.50 26.77 -9.25
N ILE A 131 2.95 26.16 -8.21
CA ILE A 131 3.61 25.89 -6.93
C ILE A 131 3.54 24.41 -6.58
N GLU A 132 4.52 23.95 -5.80
CA GLU A 132 4.47 22.63 -5.17
C GLU A 132 3.50 22.70 -3.98
N LEU A 133 2.46 21.86 -4.00
CA LEU A 133 1.43 21.85 -2.96
C LEU A 133 1.81 20.96 -1.78
N ILE A 134 2.79 20.07 -1.93
CA ILE A 134 3.18 19.11 -0.89
C ILE A 134 4.50 19.50 -0.22
N ASP A 135 4.41 19.79 1.07
CA ASP A 135 5.57 19.83 1.95
C ASP A 135 5.91 18.43 2.44
N ASN A 136 6.88 17.81 1.77
CA ASN A 136 7.37 16.49 2.14
C ASN A 136 8.13 16.47 3.48
N SER A 137 8.58 17.62 3.99
CA SER A 137 9.23 17.69 5.31
C SER A 137 8.25 17.50 6.46
N ALA A 138 6.96 17.80 6.23
CA ALA A 138 5.87 17.58 7.16
C ALA A 138 5.28 16.14 7.12
N ARG A 139 5.81 15.26 6.25
CA ARG A 139 5.43 13.84 6.18
C ARG A 139 6.40 13.01 7.03
N VAL A 140 5.97 12.71 8.26
CA VAL A 140 6.83 12.09 9.28
C VAL A 140 6.63 10.58 9.29
N VAL A 141 7.58 9.83 8.70
CA VAL A 141 7.51 8.36 8.63
C VAL A 141 8.82 7.68 9.02
N ARG A 142 8.76 6.53 9.68
CA ARG A 142 9.95 5.78 10.12
C ARG A 142 10.67 5.07 8.98
N GLY A 143 10.03 4.83 7.84
CA GLY A 143 10.55 3.96 6.79
C GLY A 143 9.54 3.69 5.69
N ASN A 144 9.89 2.81 4.78
CA ASN A 144 8.90 2.18 3.90
C ASN A 144 8.19 1.08 4.68
N LEU A 145 6.90 0.88 4.39
CA LEU A 145 6.13 -0.25 4.91
C LEU A 145 6.32 -1.44 3.96
N VAL A 146 6.79 -2.57 4.48
CA VAL A 146 7.03 -3.77 3.69
C VAL A 146 6.06 -4.86 4.10
N ILE A 147 5.30 -5.38 3.15
CA ILE A 147 4.50 -6.59 3.30
C ILE A 147 5.41 -7.78 3.01
N GLU A 148 5.83 -8.49 4.05
CA GLU A 148 6.80 -9.59 3.96
C GLU A 148 6.17 -10.89 3.42
N GLY A 149 4.85 -11.03 3.53
CA GLY A 149 4.12 -12.18 3.00
C GLY A 149 2.68 -12.28 3.52
N THR A 150 1.82 -12.87 2.70
CA THR A 150 0.45 -13.27 3.05
C THR A 150 0.41 -14.75 3.41
N GLY A 151 -0.11 -15.05 4.60
CA GLY A 151 -0.31 -16.41 5.10
C GLY A 151 -1.59 -17.05 4.55
N ARG A 152 -1.70 -18.36 4.79
CA ARG A 152 -2.86 -19.14 4.36
C ARG A 152 -4.16 -18.64 5.01
N SER A 153 -4.15 -18.35 6.30
CA SER A 153 -5.32 -17.84 7.03
C SER A 153 -5.72 -16.41 6.67
N GLY A 154 -5.05 -15.76 5.72
CA GLY A 154 -5.23 -14.35 5.42
C GLY A 154 -4.43 -13.43 6.33
N ILE A 155 -3.67 -13.97 7.30
CA ILE A 155 -2.75 -13.18 8.14
C ILE A 155 -1.67 -12.56 7.25
N VAL A 156 -1.44 -11.26 7.38
CA VAL A 156 -0.40 -10.52 6.65
C VAL A 156 0.70 -10.12 7.61
N ARG A 157 1.96 -10.33 7.22
CA ARG A 157 3.15 -9.94 7.98
C ARG A 157 3.74 -8.66 7.42
N PHE A 158 4.02 -7.71 8.30
CA PHE A 158 4.53 -6.39 7.97
C PHE A 158 5.88 -6.14 8.63
N ARG A 159 6.68 -5.28 7.99
CA ARG A 159 7.86 -4.66 8.58
C ARG A 159 7.82 -3.15 8.34
N TYR A 160 7.95 -2.37 9.40
CA TYR A 160 7.92 -0.91 9.36
C TYR A 160 8.81 -0.33 10.47
N GLY A 161 9.63 0.66 10.15
CA GLY A 161 10.52 1.29 11.14
C GLY A 161 11.48 0.34 11.87
N GLY A 162 11.76 -0.84 11.30
CA GLY A 162 12.58 -1.89 11.94
C GLY A 162 11.78 -2.89 12.79
N GLU A 163 10.52 -2.60 13.08
CA GLU A 163 9.61 -3.50 13.80
C GLU A 163 8.89 -4.45 12.84
N ARG A 164 8.48 -5.61 13.36
CA ARG A 164 7.62 -6.57 12.65
C ARG A 164 6.33 -6.77 13.42
N PHE A 165 5.23 -6.83 12.69
CA PHE A 165 3.92 -7.14 13.24
C PHE A 165 3.12 -7.97 12.24
N SER A 166 2.04 -8.57 12.71
CA SER A 166 1.13 -9.37 11.87
C SER A 166 -0.29 -8.94 12.14
N LEU A 167 -1.13 -8.94 11.10
CA LEU A 167 -2.55 -8.65 11.22
C LEU A 167 -3.33 -9.82 10.65
N ALA A 168 -4.21 -10.41 11.45
CA ALA A 168 -5.27 -11.29 11.00
C ALA A 168 -6.36 -10.51 10.24
N PRO A 169 -7.21 -11.20 9.46
CA PRO A 169 -8.37 -10.56 8.83
C PRO A 169 -9.22 -9.80 9.85
N GLY A 170 -9.52 -8.53 9.58
CA GLY A 170 -10.28 -7.64 10.46
C GLY A 170 -9.42 -6.87 11.47
N GLU A 171 -8.14 -7.22 11.64
CA GLU A 171 -7.23 -6.48 12.53
C GLU A 171 -6.64 -5.25 11.83
N SER A 172 -6.37 -4.23 12.64
CA SER A 172 -5.72 -3.00 12.24
C SER A 172 -4.56 -2.67 13.17
N TRP A 173 -3.64 -1.87 12.66
CA TRP A 173 -2.52 -1.30 13.39
C TRP A 173 -2.37 0.16 12.97
N ALA A 174 -2.02 1.03 13.91
CA ALA A 174 -1.71 2.42 13.62
C ALA A 174 -0.55 2.93 14.46
N GLU A 175 0.14 3.94 13.95
CA GLU A 175 1.14 4.71 14.64
C GLU A 175 0.96 6.19 14.33
N ILE A 176 1.27 7.04 15.30
CA ILE A 176 1.36 8.49 15.13
C ILE A 176 2.79 8.91 15.42
N LEU A 177 3.37 9.71 14.51
CA LEU A 177 4.69 10.29 14.62
C LEU A 177 4.57 11.82 14.57
N ALA A 178 5.29 12.51 15.45
CA ALA A 178 5.42 13.96 15.45
C ALA A 178 6.86 14.37 15.12
N LEU A 179 7.06 15.53 14.48
CA LEU A 179 8.39 16.07 14.19
C LEU A 179 8.78 17.11 15.24
N VAL A 180 9.31 16.67 16.37
CA VAL A 180 9.73 17.55 17.48
C VAL A 180 11.19 17.91 17.29
N ASP A 181 11.50 19.20 17.17
CA ASP A 181 12.86 19.71 16.95
C ASP A 181 13.59 19.02 15.77
N GLY A 182 12.86 18.73 14.70
CA GLY A 182 13.38 18.04 13.51
C GLY A 182 13.58 16.53 13.68
N THR A 183 13.20 15.95 14.82
CA THR A 183 13.33 14.52 15.11
C THR A 183 11.95 13.84 15.13
N PRO A 184 11.76 12.71 14.41
CA PRO A 184 10.55 11.91 14.52
C PRO A 184 10.42 11.29 15.92
N VAL A 185 9.34 11.63 16.63
CA VAL A 185 8.99 11.09 17.94
C VAL A 185 7.69 10.30 17.81
N ARG A 186 7.68 9.06 18.31
CA ARG A 186 6.47 8.25 18.39
C ARG A 186 5.57 8.75 19.51
N VAL A 187 4.30 8.98 19.19
CA VAL A 187 3.27 9.36 20.17
C VAL A 187 2.71 8.09 20.80
N ASP A 188 2.68 8.07 22.14
CA ASP A 188 2.12 6.95 22.88
C ASP A 188 0.62 6.81 22.62
N GLU A 189 0.14 5.58 22.44
CA GLU A 189 -1.24 5.27 22.08
C GLU A 189 -2.25 5.75 23.12
N GLY A 190 -1.91 5.67 24.40
CA GLY A 190 -2.76 6.18 25.48
C GLY A 190 -2.89 7.71 25.50
N SER A 191 -2.07 8.42 24.73
CA SER A 191 -1.99 9.88 24.70
C SER A 191 -2.37 10.51 23.36
N TRP A 192 -2.76 9.71 22.36
CA TRP A 192 -2.94 10.20 20.99
C TRP A 192 -3.80 11.46 20.91
N GLU A 193 -4.95 11.49 21.56
CA GLU A 193 -5.86 12.65 21.47
C GLU A 193 -5.21 13.93 22.01
N ASN A 194 -4.70 13.90 23.24
CA ASN A 194 -4.12 15.08 23.91
C ASN A 194 -2.82 15.53 23.24
N ALA A 195 -1.92 14.59 22.95
CA ALA A 195 -0.62 14.91 22.36
C ALA A 195 -0.76 15.44 20.93
N VAL A 196 -1.66 14.85 20.12
CA VAL A 196 -1.93 15.37 18.76
C VAL A 196 -2.51 16.78 18.84
N GLN A 197 -3.46 17.04 19.74
CA GLN A 197 -4.00 18.40 19.91
C GLN A 197 -2.91 19.42 20.30
N GLU A 198 -2.02 19.07 21.22
CA GLU A 198 -0.91 19.93 21.65
C GLU A 198 0.08 20.19 20.50
N TYR A 199 0.44 19.15 19.74
CA TYR A 199 1.32 19.29 18.58
C TYR A 199 0.69 20.15 17.49
N LEU A 200 -0.59 19.94 17.18
CA LEU A 200 -1.32 20.75 16.21
C LEU A 200 -1.40 22.22 16.65
N ALA A 201 -1.71 22.49 17.93
CA ALA A 201 -1.75 23.84 18.47
C ALA A 201 -0.38 24.54 18.43
N SER A 202 0.70 23.76 18.56
CA SER A 202 2.09 24.25 18.53
C SER A 202 2.69 24.27 17.11
N GLY A 203 1.93 23.93 16.08
CA GLY A 203 2.42 23.87 14.70
C GLY A 203 3.41 22.75 14.42
N VAL A 204 3.49 21.72 15.27
CA VAL A 204 4.35 20.55 15.07
C VAL A 204 3.70 19.61 14.03
N PRO A 205 4.41 19.24 12.94
CA PRO A 205 3.91 18.26 11.99
C PRO A 205 3.66 16.90 12.64
N VAL A 206 2.50 16.31 12.34
CA VAL A 206 2.10 14.99 12.82
C VAL A 206 1.67 14.15 11.63
N THR A 207 2.05 12.87 11.62
CA THR A 207 1.64 11.91 10.61
C THR A 207 1.15 10.63 11.26
N ARG A 208 -0.07 10.22 10.93
CA ARG A 208 -0.64 8.91 11.26
C ARG A 208 -0.39 7.96 10.10
N VAL A 209 0.14 6.77 10.39
CA VAL A 209 0.18 5.65 9.45
C VAL A 209 -0.72 4.57 10.01
N ALA A 210 -1.73 4.16 9.25
CA ALA A 210 -2.64 3.09 9.62
C ALA A 210 -2.66 1.98 8.57
N VAL A 211 -2.75 0.74 9.02
CA VAL A 211 -2.80 -0.46 8.19
C VAL A 211 -3.97 -1.31 8.66
N SER A 212 -4.83 -1.71 7.74
CA SER A 212 -5.96 -2.60 8.05
C SER A 212 -5.96 -3.79 7.11
N ASN A 213 -5.97 -5.00 7.68
CA ASN A 213 -6.18 -6.23 6.92
C ASN A 213 -7.69 -6.42 6.73
N ARG A 214 -8.18 -6.15 5.52
CA ARG A 214 -9.61 -6.26 5.18
C ARG A 214 -10.04 -7.71 4.90
N GLY A 215 -9.12 -8.68 5.02
CA GLY A 215 -9.39 -10.09 4.81
C GLY A 215 -9.46 -10.48 3.34
N PHE A 216 -10.17 -11.56 3.04
CA PHE A 216 -10.34 -12.04 1.68
C PHE A 216 -11.36 -11.21 0.92
N TRP A 217 -10.96 -10.78 -0.27
CA TRP A 217 -11.72 -9.98 -1.20
C TRP A 217 -11.99 -10.74 -2.49
N PRO A 218 -13.24 -10.75 -2.96
CA PRO A 218 -13.61 -11.43 -4.19
C PRO A 218 -13.05 -10.69 -5.41
N LYS A 219 -12.47 -11.41 -6.36
CA LYS A 219 -11.94 -10.82 -7.60
C LYS A 219 -13.02 -10.35 -8.56
N GLU A 220 -14.21 -10.93 -8.45
CA GLU A 220 -15.40 -10.48 -9.19
C GLU A 220 -15.83 -9.07 -8.77
N GLY A 221 -15.54 -8.67 -7.53
CA GLY A 221 -15.75 -7.31 -7.02
C GLY A 221 -14.73 -6.29 -7.54
N VAL A 222 -13.80 -6.69 -8.43
CA VAL A 222 -12.85 -5.76 -9.06
C VAL A 222 -13.32 -5.37 -10.45
N CYS A 223 -13.60 -4.07 -10.62
CA CYS A 223 -14.22 -3.47 -11.80
C CYS A 223 -13.25 -2.49 -12.48
N ALA A 224 -13.42 -2.29 -13.79
CA ALA A 224 -12.96 -1.05 -14.40
C ALA A 224 -14.04 0.00 -14.16
N GLY A 225 -13.67 1.21 -13.73
CA GLY A 225 -14.58 2.34 -13.72
C GLY A 225 -14.94 2.74 -15.15
N GLU A 226 -16.18 3.13 -15.35
CA GLU A 226 -16.54 3.80 -16.60
C GLU A 226 -15.80 5.14 -16.64
N ASP A 227 -15.10 5.38 -17.74
CA ASP A 227 -14.39 6.64 -18.00
C ASP A 227 -15.44 7.76 -17.90
N GLN A 228 -15.55 8.41 -16.73
CA GLN A 228 -16.33 9.62 -16.58
C GLN A 228 -15.52 10.72 -17.27
N GLY A 229 -15.59 10.74 -18.59
CA GLY A 229 -15.19 11.87 -19.40
C GLY A 229 -15.87 13.11 -18.82
N GLY A 230 -15.05 14.04 -18.35
CA GLY A 230 -15.49 15.17 -17.56
C GLY A 230 -16.69 15.90 -18.17
N GLU A 231 -17.78 15.95 -17.42
CA GLU A 231 -18.66 17.11 -17.48
C GLU A 231 -18.13 18.13 -16.48
N VAL A 232 -17.45 19.11 -17.06
CA VAL A 232 -17.05 20.38 -16.45
C VAL A 232 -18.31 21.08 -15.95
N TRP A 233 -18.39 21.34 -14.65
CA TRP A 233 -19.27 22.35 -14.06
C TRP A 233 -18.45 23.45 -13.41
#